data_AF-A0A1G1FNK9-F1
#
_entry.id   AF-A0A1G1FNK9-F1
#
_cell.length_a   1.000
_cell.length_b   1.000
_cell.length_c   1.000
_cell.angle_alpha   90.00
_cell.angle_beta   90.00
_cell.angle_gamma   90.00
#
_symmetry.space_group_name_H-M   'P 1'
#
loop_
_entity.id
_entity.type
_entity.pdbx_description
1 polymer ?
#
loop_
_entity_poly.entity_id
_entity_poly.type
_entity_poly.pdbx_seq_one_letter_code
_entity_poly.pdbx_strand_id
1 'polypeptide(L)'
;MNTMKKNIKQIELFKNLTDDELKEMDPYLITAPFKKKETIFSEGEPPEWFYIVLSGKVKITKLSHEGKEIILEIISPHDIFGGVAVIRGFAYPGNAVAMEDSEVLKISRKNLMRLVDRFPNLMYFIALQLGDRMKSSYDSLKNIALERVEARIAALLLKLANKIGVETDEGTLIDMRLTKQDVADMVGTTVETSIRTFSK
;
A
#
# COMPACT_ATOMS: atom_id res chain seq x y z
N MET A 1 -17.54 23.72 1.32
CA MET A 1 -16.90 22.75 2.22
C MET A 1 -15.91 21.95 1.37
N ASN A 2 -14.60 22.13 1.55
CA ASN A 2 -13.56 21.57 0.66
C ASN A 2 -13.70 20.05 0.54
N THR A 3 -13.67 19.53 -0.70
CA THR A 3 -13.75 18.10 -1.06
C THR A 3 -12.78 17.22 -0.24
N MET A 4 -11.66 17.80 0.19
CA MET A 4 -10.64 17.19 1.05
C MET A 4 -11.21 16.62 2.37
N LYS A 5 -12.12 17.34 3.04
CA LYS A 5 -12.67 16.89 4.34
C LYS A 5 -13.57 15.67 4.23
N LYS A 6 -14.18 15.43 3.06
CA LYS A 6 -15.18 14.38 2.87
C LYS A 6 -14.55 12.98 2.69
N ASN A 7 -13.29 12.91 2.26
CA ASN A 7 -12.57 11.63 2.07
C ASN A 7 -11.69 11.25 3.27
N ILE A 8 -11.23 12.20 4.09
CA ILE A 8 -10.31 11.91 5.20
C ILE A 8 -10.94 10.99 6.27
N LYS A 9 -12.25 11.13 6.56
CA LYS A 9 -12.94 10.25 7.53
C LYS A 9 -13.13 8.79 7.08
N GLN A 10 -12.92 8.48 5.80
CA GLN A 10 -12.91 7.10 5.31
C GLN A 10 -11.62 6.37 5.67
N ILE A 11 -10.58 7.12 6.04
CA ILE A 11 -9.32 6.58 6.52
C ILE A 11 -9.51 6.18 7.98
N GLU A 12 -9.36 4.89 8.29
CA GLU A 12 -9.51 4.36 9.65
C GLU A 12 -8.64 5.13 10.67
N LEU A 13 -7.45 5.58 10.25
CA LEU A 13 -6.57 6.43 11.04
C LEU A 13 -7.24 7.72 11.58
N PHE A 14 -8.19 8.30 10.82
CA PHE A 14 -8.83 9.58 11.14
C PHE A 14 -10.31 9.45 11.49
N LYS A 15 -10.87 8.23 11.44
CA LYS A 15 -12.31 7.97 11.60
C LYS A 15 -12.87 8.42 12.93
N ASN A 16 -12.08 8.32 14.00
CA ASN A 16 -12.48 8.65 15.36
C ASN A 16 -12.13 10.09 15.77
N LEU A 17 -11.60 10.91 14.86
CA LEU A 17 -11.31 12.30 15.14
C LEU A 17 -12.58 13.15 14.99
N THR A 18 -12.78 14.07 15.93
CA THR A 18 -13.80 15.10 15.85
C THR A 18 -13.51 16.07 14.71
N ASP A 19 -14.52 16.82 14.27
CA ASP A 19 -14.34 17.80 13.19
C ASP A 19 -13.35 18.92 13.55
N ASP A 20 -13.26 19.26 14.84
CA ASP A 20 -12.30 20.23 15.36
C ASP A 20 -10.87 19.67 15.34
N GLU A 21 -10.68 18.42 15.75
CA GLU A 21 -9.38 17.75 15.66
C GLU A 21 -8.93 17.60 14.20
N LEU A 22 -9.83 17.24 13.29
CA LEU A 22 -9.52 17.19 11.86
C LEU A 22 -9.14 18.56 11.30
N LYS A 23 -9.85 19.62 11.69
CA LYS A 23 -9.52 20.99 11.28
C LYS A 23 -8.16 21.42 11.81
N GLU A 24 -7.79 20.95 12.99
CA GLU A 24 -6.51 21.22 13.60
C GLU A 24 -5.35 20.45 12.94
N MET A 25 -5.63 19.24 12.42
CA MET A 25 -4.66 18.45 11.67
C MET A 25 -4.42 18.95 10.24
N ASP A 26 -5.44 19.54 9.61
CA ASP A 26 -5.45 20.02 8.21
C ASP A 26 -4.15 20.73 7.77
N PRO A 27 -3.55 21.66 8.54
CA PRO A 27 -2.32 22.35 8.13
C PRO A 27 -1.09 21.45 7.97
N TYR A 28 -1.13 20.23 8.51
CA TYR A 28 -0.04 19.26 8.44
C TYR A 28 -0.21 18.23 7.31
N LEU A 29 -1.37 18.23 6.67
CA LEU A 29 -1.76 17.27 5.63
C LEU A 29 -1.52 17.92 4.26
N ILE A 30 -0.66 17.32 3.44
CA ILE A 30 -0.36 17.81 2.10
C ILE A 30 -0.85 16.78 1.08
N THR A 31 -1.66 17.20 0.12
CA THR A 31 -2.02 16.33 -1.02
C THR A 31 -1.00 16.45 -2.15
N ALA A 32 -0.74 15.34 -2.83
CA ALA A 32 0.13 15.30 -3.99
C ALA A 32 -0.44 14.35 -5.05
N PRO A 33 -0.63 14.80 -6.30
CA PRO A 33 -1.00 13.94 -7.40
C PRO A 33 0.23 13.20 -7.94
N PHE A 34 0.03 11.98 -8.40
CA PHE A 34 1.03 11.16 -9.08
C PHE A 34 0.39 10.52 -10.31
N LYS A 35 1.09 10.58 -11.44
CA LYS A 35 0.66 9.90 -12.68
C LYS A 35 0.99 8.42 -12.64
N LYS A 36 0.26 7.63 -13.41
CA LYS A 36 0.59 6.21 -13.61
C LYS A 36 2.08 6.04 -13.96
N LYS A 37 2.75 5.11 -13.26
CA LYS A 37 4.20 4.80 -13.31
C LYS A 37 5.13 5.85 -12.69
N GLU A 38 4.60 6.92 -12.11
CA GLU A 38 5.42 7.89 -11.40
C GLU A 38 5.92 7.32 -10.07
N THR A 39 7.20 7.55 -9.77
CA THR A 39 7.82 7.17 -8.50
C THR A 39 7.47 8.19 -7.43
N ILE A 40 6.91 7.72 -6.32
CA ILE A 40 6.56 8.54 -5.14
C ILE A 40 7.78 8.72 -4.23
N PHE A 41 8.53 7.65 -4.02
CA PHE A 41 9.85 7.65 -3.39
C PHE A 41 10.64 6.42 -3.85
N SER A 42 11.96 6.51 -3.76
CA SER A 42 12.89 5.43 -4.12
C SER A 42 13.46 4.75 -2.89
N GLU A 43 13.86 3.49 -3.05
CA GLU A 43 14.64 2.78 -2.05
C GLU A 43 15.93 3.54 -1.72
N GLY A 44 16.28 3.61 -0.43
CA GLY A 44 17.49 4.28 0.02
C GLY A 44 17.33 5.80 0.22
N GLU A 45 16.23 6.40 -0.24
CA GLU A 45 15.94 7.80 0.04
C GLU A 45 15.62 8.03 1.53
N PRO A 46 15.96 9.20 2.09
CA PRO A 46 15.61 9.56 3.46
C PRO A 46 14.09 9.52 3.72
N PRO A 47 13.65 9.04 4.89
CA PRO A 47 12.23 8.84 5.17
C PRO A 47 11.55 10.13 5.64
N GLU A 48 11.38 11.09 4.73
CA GLU A 48 10.86 12.41 5.08
C GLU A 48 9.34 12.45 5.25
N TRP A 49 8.61 11.52 4.63
CA TRP A 49 7.18 11.61 4.39
C TRP A 49 6.46 10.31 4.73
N PHE A 50 5.43 10.42 5.55
CA PHE A 50 4.45 9.36 5.76
C PHE A 50 3.32 9.55 4.77
N TYR A 51 2.89 8.48 4.10
CA TYR A 51 1.93 8.58 3.01
C TYR A 51 0.65 7.80 3.28
N ILE A 52 -0.46 8.26 2.69
CA ILE A 52 -1.75 7.57 2.63
C ILE A 52 -2.28 7.72 1.21
N VAL A 53 -2.78 6.65 0.60
CA VAL A 53 -3.43 6.76 -0.71
C VAL A 53 -4.83 7.33 -0.51
N LEU A 54 -5.19 8.42 -1.18
CA LEU A 54 -6.56 8.95 -1.18
C LEU A 54 -7.38 8.36 -2.34
N SER A 55 -6.76 8.22 -3.50
CA SER A 55 -7.34 7.55 -4.67
C SER A 55 -6.24 6.93 -5.53
N GLY A 56 -6.62 5.97 -6.37
CA GLY A 56 -5.69 5.18 -7.17
C GLY A 56 -5.08 4.02 -6.37
N LYS A 57 -3.96 3.49 -6.85
CA LYS A 57 -3.23 2.37 -6.25
C LYS A 57 -1.72 2.57 -6.39
N VAL A 58 -0.98 2.19 -5.37
CA VAL A 58 0.48 2.27 -5.32
C VAL A 58 1.06 0.88 -5.11
N LYS A 59 2.12 0.52 -5.82
CA LYS A 59 2.89 -0.71 -5.55
C LYS A 59 4.17 -0.37 -4.80
N ILE A 60 4.51 -1.21 -3.82
CA ILE A 60 5.81 -1.22 -3.17
C ILE A 60 6.67 -2.29 -3.85
N THR A 61 7.80 -1.89 -4.40
CA THR A 61 8.67 -2.79 -5.17
C THR A 61 10.09 -2.84 -4.66
N LYS A 62 10.77 -3.94 -5.00
CA LYS A 62 12.19 -4.17 -4.79
C LYS A 62 12.81 -4.56 -6.12
N LEU A 63 14.04 -4.12 -6.34
CA LEU A 63 14.83 -4.53 -7.49
C LEU A 63 15.95 -5.46 -7.03
N SER A 64 16.18 -6.54 -7.76
CA SER A 64 17.41 -7.34 -7.62
C SER A 64 18.59 -6.58 -8.22
N HIS A 65 19.80 -7.05 -7.93
CA HIS A 65 21.02 -6.52 -8.55
C HIS A 65 21.03 -6.66 -10.08
N GLU A 66 20.25 -7.59 -10.62
CA GLU A 66 20.08 -7.83 -12.05
C GLU A 66 18.89 -7.05 -12.64
N GLY A 67 18.27 -6.16 -11.86
CA GLY A 67 17.14 -5.34 -12.29
C GLY A 67 15.79 -6.07 -12.29
N LYS A 68 15.71 -7.29 -11.75
CA LYS A 68 14.44 -8.02 -11.61
C LYS A 68 13.59 -7.35 -10.53
N GLU A 69 12.38 -6.95 -10.89
CA GLU A 69 11.41 -6.39 -9.96
C GLU A 69 10.63 -7.49 -9.23
N ILE A 70 10.36 -7.28 -7.94
CA ILE A 70 9.31 -7.97 -7.21
C ILE A 70 8.36 -6.93 -6.61
N ILE A 71 7.08 -7.27 -6.57
CA ILE A 71 6.05 -6.45 -5.91
C ILE A 71 5.84 -7.01 -4.51
N LEU A 72 6.24 -6.24 -3.49
CA LEU A 72 6.09 -6.62 -2.09
C LEU A 72 4.66 -6.40 -1.59
N GLU A 73 4.03 -5.30 -2.02
CA GLU A 73 2.73 -4.88 -1.52
C GLU A 73 1.99 -4.01 -2.55
N ILE A 74 0.66 -4.12 -2.58
CA ILE A 74 -0.22 -3.16 -3.25
C ILE A 74 -0.99 -2.39 -2.17
N ILE A 75 -0.84 -1.08 -2.21
CA ILE A 75 -1.46 -0.11 -1.31
C ILE A 75 -2.73 0.40 -1.98
N SER A 76 -3.86 0.16 -1.33
CA SER A 76 -5.19 0.57 -1.81
C SER A 76 -5.58 1.92 -1.21
N PRO A 77 -6.65 2.58 -1.71
CA PRO A 77 -7.17 3.78 -1.08
C PRO A 77 -7.38 3.59 0.41
N HIS A 78 -7.02 4.62 1.17
CA HIS A 78 -7.05 4.72 2.63
C HIS A 78 -6.00 3.90 3.38
N ASP A 79 -5.17 3.11 2.69
CA ASP A 79 -4.01 2.44 3.29
C ASP A 79 -2.81 3.39 3.42
N ILE A 80 -2.03 3.19 4.49
CA ILE A 80 -0.80 3.95 4.76
C ILE A 80 0.40 3.37 3.99
N PHE A 81 1.51 4.09 3.81
CA PHE A 81 2.78 3.50 3.36
C PHE A 81 3.97 4.41 3.71
N GLY A 82 5.19 3.86 3.65
CA GLY A 82 6.42 4.55 4.11
C GLY A 82 6.55 4.64 5.64
N GLY A 83 5.57 4.15 6.41
CA GLY A 83 5.45 4.44 7.84
C GLY A 83 6.58 3.95 8.73
N VAL A 84 7.04 2.71 8.56
CA VAL A 84 8.11 2.14 9.42
C VAL A 84 9.41 2.91 9.26
N ALA A 85 9.74 3.30 8.04
CA ALA A 85 10.93 4.08 7.71
C ALA A 85 10.88 5.46 8.40
N VAL A 86 9.74 6.14 8.34
CA VAL A 86 9.53 7.47 8.95
C VAL A 86 9.58 7.40 10.48
N ILE A 87 8.94 6.40 11.08
CA ILE A 87 8.86 6.25 12.54
C ILE A 87 10.24 5.92 13.13
N ARG A 88 10.95 4.94 12.55
CA ARG A 88 12.26 4.52 13.04
C ARG A 88 13.41 5.40 12.56
N GLY A 89 13.25 6.10 11.44
CA GLY A 89 14.24 7.00 10.88
C GLY A 89 15.31 6.33 10.02
N PHE A 90 15.02 5.19 9.38
CA PHE A 90 15.90 4.58 8.38
C PHE A 90 15.37 4.86 6.97
N ALA A 91 16.22 4.78 5.95
CA ALA A 91 15.86 5.02 4.55
C ALA A 91 14.69 4.15 4.08
N TYR A 92 13.93 4.59 3.07
CA TYR A 92 12.82 3.77 2.58
C TYR A 92 13.33 2.39 2.13
N PRO A 93 12.70 1.30 2.62
CA PRO A 93 13.20 -0.04 2.39
C PRO A 93 12.82 -0.58 1.00
N GLY A 94 12.16 0.19 0.14
CA GLY A 94 11.73 -0.19 -1.20
C GLY A 94 11.24 1.03 -1.97
N ASN A 95 10.85 0.83 -3.22
CA ASN A 95 10.31 1.89 -4.08
C ASN A 95 8.79 1.96 -3.94
N ALA A 96 8.20 3.14 -4.00
CA ALA A 96 6.75 3.32 -4.15
C ALA A 96 6.44 3.90 -5.53
N VAL A 97 5.63 3.19 -6.32
CA VAL A 97 5.29 3.58 -7.69
C VAL A 97 3.78 3.55 -7.89
N ALA A 98 3.23 4.61 -8.47
CA ALA A 98 1.81 4.68 -8.80
C ALA A 98 1.45 3.67 -9.91
N MET A 99 0.45 2.81 -9.68
CA MET A 99 -0.03 1.83 -10.67
C MET A 99 -1.04 2.45 -11.65
N GLU A 100 -1.70 3.51 -11.21
CA GLU A 100 -2.66 4.33 -11.94
C GLU A 100 -2.55 5.78 -11.46
N ASP A 101 -3.24 6.72 -12.12
CA ASP A 101 -3.30 8.09 -11.64
C ASP A 101 -3.83 8.08 -10.19
N SER A 102 -3.02 8.59 -9.28
CA SER A 102 -3.21 8.46 -7.85
C SER A 102 -3.12 9.82 -7.17
N GLU A 103 -3.90 10.01 -6.12
CA GLU A 103 -3.76 11.13 -5.21
C GLU A 103 -3.33 10.58 -3.86
N VAL A 104 -2.26 11.13 -3.29
CA VAL A 104 -1.77 10.72 -1.97
C VAL A 104 -1.79 11.89 -1.00
N LEU A 105 -2.05 11.58 0.26
CA LEU A 105 -1.79 12.46 1.38
C LEU A 105 -0.39 12.18 1.90
N LYS A 106 0.40 13.22 2.17
CA LYS A 106 1.71 13.12 2.79
C LYS A 106 1.83 14.00 4.03
N ILE A 107 2.47 13.45 5.06
CA ILE A 107 2.71 14.11 6.35
C ILE A 107 4.21 14.05 6.60
N SER A 108 4.85 15.19 6.85
CA SER A 108 6.30 15.19 7.15
C SER A 108 6.57 14.42 8.44
N ARG A 109 7.74 13.78 8.56
CA ARG A 109 8.15 13.09 9.79
C ARG A 109 7.96 13.94 11.04
N LYS A 110 8.38 15.21 10.98
CA LYS A 110 8.25 16.18 12.08
C LYS A 110 6.80 16.39 12.49
N ASN A 111 5.91 16.55 11.51
CA ASN A 111 4.49 16.73 11.77
C ASN A 111 3.83 15.45 12.26
N LEU A 112 4.22 14.28 11.74
CA LEU A 112 3.72 12.99 12.22
C LEU A 112 4.03 12.80 13.71
N MET A 113 5.26 13.09 14.15
CA MET A 113 5.60 12.97 15.57
C MET A 113 4.75 13.90 16.45
N ARG A 114 4.56 15.15 16.03
CA ARG A 114 3.66 16.10 16.73
C ARG A 114 2.22 15.62 16.80
N LEU A 115 1.72 15.05 15.70
CA LEU A 115 0.36 14.52 15.64
C LEU A 115 0.18 13.30 16.54
N VAL A 116 1.16 12.41 16.60
CA VAL A 116 1.14 11.24 17.49
C VAL A 116 1.15 11.67 18.96
N ASP A 117 1.95 12.65 19.32
CA ASP A 117 2.00 13.17 20.70
C ASP A 117 0.64 13.77 21.12
N ARG A 118 -0.04 14.43 20.18
CA ARG A 118 -1.33 15.08 20.42
C ARG A 118 -2.52 14.11 20.33
N PHE A 119 -2.45 13.12 19.46
CA PHE A 119 -3.50 12.14 19.19
C PHE A 119 -2.93 10.71 19.32
N PRO A 120 -2.72 10.21 20.55
CA PRO A 120 -2.07 8.90 20.78
C PRO A 120 -2.77 7.72 20.09
N ASN A 121 -4.08 7.81 19.88
CA ASN A 121 -4.87 6.82 19.15
C ASN A 121 -4.35 6.59 17.71
N LEU A 122 -3.73 7.58 17.08
CA LEU A 122 -3.09 7.42 15.77
C LEU A 122 -2.04 6.31 15.78
N MET A 123 -1.26 6.20 16.86
CA MET A 123 -0.22 5.18 16.97
C MET A 123 -0.82 3.78 17.09
N TYR A 124 -1.97 3.64 17.76
CA TYR A 124 -2.67 2.36 17.85
C TYR A 124 -3.10 1.86 16.46
N PHE A 125 -3.67 2.73 15.62
CA PHE A 125 -4.05 2.38 14.25
C PHE A 125 -2.85 2.04 13.38
N ILE A 126 -1.77 2.82 13.47
CA ILE A 126 -0.52 2.52 12.77
C ILE A 126 0.00 1.14 13.21
N ALA A 127 -0.02 0.84 14.51
CA ALA A 127 0.44 -0.46 15.01
C ALA A 127 -0.41 -1.64 14.50
N LEU A 128 -1.74 -1.51 14.46
CA LEU A 128 -2.62 -2.52 13.86
C LEU A 128 -2.29 -2.77 12.38
N GLN A 129 -2.15 -1.70 11.60
CA GLN A 129 -1.79 -1.79 10.19
C GLN A 129 -0.42 -2.45 9.97
N LEU A 130 0.56 -2.16 10.82
CA LEU A 130 1.87 -2.83 10.78
C LEU A 130 1.76 -4.31 11.16
N GLY A 131 0.90 -4.66 12.12
CA GLY A 131 0.62 -6.05 12.49
C GLY A 131 0.04 -6.85 11.32
N ASP A 132 -0.93 -6.30 10.61
CA ASP A 132 -1.55 -6.92 9.44
C ASP A 132 -0.53 -7.13 8.30
N ARG A 133 0.34 -6.15 8.06
CA ARG A 133 1.44 -6.27 7.10
C ARG A 133 2.46 -7.33 7.48
N MET A 134 2.81 -7.39 8.76
CA MET A 134 3.74 -8.40 9.26
C MET A 134 3.19 -9.81 9.07
N LYS A 135 1.91 -10.02 9.41
CA LYS A 135 1.20 -11.28 9.14
C LYS A 135 1.20 -11.62 7.65
N SER A 136 0.79 -10.67 6.81
CA SER A 136 0.80 -10.84 5.34
C SER A 136 2.18 -11.19 4.81
N SER A 137 3.25 -10.64 5.38
CA SER A 137 4.63 -10.91 4.98
C SER A 137 5.05 -12.34 5.36
N TYR A 138 4.66 -12.82 6.55
CA TYR A 138 4.87 -14.22 6.95
C TYR A 138 4.12 -15.21 6.04
N ASP A 139 2.86 -14.90 5.68
CA ASP A 139 2.09 -15.72 4.76
C ASP A 139 2.75 -15.78 3.37
N SER A 140 3.23 -14.64 2.85
CA SER A 140 3.99 -14.61 1.60
C SER A 140 5.28 -15.42 1.68
N LEU A 141 6.05 -15.31 2.78
CA LEU A 141 7.27 -16.09 2.98
C LEU A 141 7.00 -17.60 2.99
N LYS A 142 5.98 -18.04 3.74
CA LYS A 142 5.54 -19.45 3.77
C LYS A 142 5.18 -19.93 2.37
N ASN A 143 4.37 -19.16 1.64
CA ASN A 143 3.93 -19.52 0.29
C ASN A 143 5.12 -19.65 -0.66
N ILE A 144 6.07 -18.71 -0.63
CA ILE A 144 7.28 -18.77 -1.47
C ILE A 144 8.14 -19.98 -1.13
N ALA A 145 8.30 -20.30 0.16
CA ALA A 145 9.17 -21.38 0.62
C ALA A 145 8.61 -22.78 0.39
N LEU A 146 7.29 -22.96 0.49
CA LEU A 146 6.66 -24.28 0.58
C LEU A 146 5.74 -24.62 -0.60
N GLU A 147 5.18 -23.62 -1.27
CA GLU A 147 4.09 -23.83 -2.23
C GLU A 147 4.56 -23.78 -3.68
N ARG A 148 3.89 -24.56 -4.54
CA ARG A 148 4.07 -24.49 -6.00
C ARG A 148 3.48 -23.20 -6.57
N VAL A 149 3.93 -22.80 -7.76
CA VAL A 149 3.52 -21.54 -8.39
C VAL A 149 2.00 -21.44 -8.53
N GLU A 150 1.33 -22.52 -8.91
CA GLU A 150 -0.14 -22.57 -9.03
C GLU A 150 -0.83 -22.22 -7.71
N ALA A 151 -0.40 -22.81 -6.60
CA ALA A 151 -0.94 -22.53 -5.27
C ALA A 151 -0.64 -21.09 -4.83
N ARG A 152 0.53 -20.55 -5.16
CA ARG A 152 0.87 -19.14 -4.87
C ARG A 152 0.00 -18.16 -5.64
N ILE A 153 -0.28 -18.44 -6.93
CA ILE A 153 -1.18 -17.62 -7.74
C ILE A 153 -2.61 -17.70 -7.19
N ALA A 154 -3.10 -18.89 -6.83
CA ALA A 154 -4.42 -19.04 -6.21
C ALA A 154 -4.51 -18.26 -4.88
N ALA A 155 -3.50 -18.36 -4.01
CA ALA A 155 -3.45 -17.63 -2.75
C ALA A 155 -3.43 -16.10 -2.97
N LEU A 156 -2.72 -15.62 -3.99
CA LEU A 156 -2.74 -14.21 -4.37
C LEU A 156 -4.13 -13.76 -4.82
N LEU A 157 -4.79 -14.51 -5.70
CA LEU A 157 -6.12 -14.17 -6.19
C LEU A 157 -7.14 -14.11 -5.05
N LEU A 158 -7.12 -15.09 -4.13
CA LEU A 158 -7.97 -15.10 -2.93
C LEU A 158 -7.69 -13.88 -2.04
N LYS A 159 -6.41 -13.54 -1.83
CA LYS A 159 -6.03 -12.37 -1.05
C LYS A 159 -6.57 -11.07 -1.68
N LEU A 160 -6.47 -10.94 -3.00
CA LEU A 160 -6.98 -9.77 -3.72
C LEU A 160 -8.50 -9.70 -3.71
N ALA A 161 -9.18 -10.83 -3.93
CA ALA A 161 -10.64 -10.92 -3.83
C ALA A 161 -11.13 -10.50 -2.44
N ASN A 162 -10.48 -10.96 -1.36
CA ASN A 162 -10.85 -10.56 -0.01
C ASN A 162 -10.56 -9.08 0.29
N LYS A 163 -9.52 -8.50 -0.30
CA LYS A 163 -9.10 -7.12 0.00
C LYS A 163 -9.86 -6.07 -0.81
N ILE A 164 -10.09 -6.33 -2.09
CA ILE A 164 -10.63 -5.35 -3.05
C ILE A 164 -11.70 -5.95 -3.98
N GLY A 165 -12.18 -7.16 -3.67
CA GLY A 165 -13.20 -7.82 -4.46
C GLY A 165 -14.54 -7.10 -4.34
N VAL A 166 -15.27 -7.05 -5.45
CA VAL A 166 -16.64 -6.60 -5.52
C VAL A 166 -17.50 -7.81 -5.86
N GLU A 167 -18.50 -8.10 -5.03
CA GLU A 167 -19.45 -9.18 -5.31
C GLU A 167 -20.29 -8.84 -6.56
N THR A 168 -20.41 -9.80 -7.45
CA THR A 168 -21.20 -9.71 -8.69
C THR A 168 -22.01 -11.00 -8.88
N ASP A 169 -22.97 -10.99 -9.79
CA ASP A 169 -23.79 -12.17 -10.10
C ASP A 169 -22.97 -13.37 -10.62
N GLU A 170 -21.76 -13.12 -11.14
CA GLU A 170 -20.83 -14.13 -11.68
C GLU A 170 -19.73 -14.54 -10.67
N GLY A 171 -19.76 -13.99 -9.45
CA GLY A 171 -18.75 -14.19 -8.41
C GLY A 171 -18.03 -12.91 -8.00
N THR A 172 -16.84 -13.03 -7.40
CA THR A 172 -16.10 -11.85 -6.91
C THR A 172 -15.21 -11.24 -8.00
N LEU A 173 -15.50 -10.02 -8.43
CA LEU A 173 -14.68 -9.24 -9.35
C LEU A 173 -13.52 -8.58 -8.61
N ILE A 174 -12.28 -8.92 -8.97
CA ILE A 174 -11.10 -8.17 -8.52
C ILE A 174 -10.96 -6.93 -9.41
N ASP A 175 -11.48 -5.78 -8.95
CA ASP A 175 -11.49 -4.52 -9.70
C ASP A 175 -10.11 -3.83 -9.67
N MET A 176 -9.14 -4.49 -10.30
CA MET A 176 -7.78 -4.00 -10.48
C MET A 176 -7.19 -4.53 -11.78
N ARG A 177 -6.61 -3.62 -12.56
CA ARG A 177 -5.88 -3.98 -13.77
C ARG A 177 -4.51 -4.55 -13.42
N LEU A 178 -4.42 -5.87 -13.31
CA LEU A 178 -3.15 -6.59 -13.19
C LEU A 178 -2.69 -7.13 -14.53
N THR A 179 -1.45 -6.84 -14.88
CA THR A 179 -0.77 -7.54 -15.97
C THR A 179 -0.28 -8.91 -15.50
N LYS A 180 0.01 -9.81 -16.45
CA LYS A 180 0.63 -11.11 -16.10
C LYS A 180 2.03 -10.95 -15.50
N GLN A 181 2.71 -9.84 -15.84
CA GLN A 181 3.98 -9.44 -15.21
C GLN A 181 3.74 -9.06 -13.74
N ASP A 182 2.75 -8.22 -13.43
CA ASP A 182 2.44 -7.86 -12.04
C ASP A 182 2.17 -9.11 -11.19
N VAL A 183 1.39 -10.06 -11.71
CA VAL A 183 1.15 -11.33 -11.01
C VAL A 183 2.46 -12.10 -10.81
N ALA A 184 3.32 -12.17 -11.83
CA ALA A 184 4.61 -12.86 -11.72
C ALA A 184 5.51 -12.22 -10.65
N ASP A 185 5.55 -10.89 -10.60
CA ASP A 185 6.34 -10.11 -9.66
C ASP A 185 5.79 -10.20 -8.23
N MET A 186 4.47 -10.37 -8.06
CA MET A 186 3.82 -10.57 -6.76
C MET A 186 4.00 -11.98 -6.19
N VAL A 187 4.07 -13.02 -7.04
CA VAL A 187 4.23 -14.42 -6.59
C VAL A 187 5.66 -14.96 -6.72
N GLY A 188 6.59 -14.11 -7.16
CA GLY A 188 8.01 -14.45 -7.31
C GLY A 188 8.25 -15.55 -8.35
N THR A 189 7.68 -15.42 -9.55
CA THR A 189 7.89 -16.37 -10.66
C THR A 189 8.33 -15.63 -11.94
N THR A 190 8.34 -16.31 -13.09
CA THR A 190 8.57 -15.68 -14.40
C THR A 190 7.24 -15.37 -15.08
N VAL A 191 7.22 -14.37 -15.96
CA VAL A 191 5.99 -13.99 -16.68
C VAL A 191 5.47 -15.13 -17.56
N GLU A 192 6.35 -15.93 -18.16
CA GLU A 192 6.01 -17.11 -18.97
C GLU A 192 5.33 -18.17 -18.11
N THR A 193 5.83 -18.39 -16.88
CA THR A 193 5.22 -19.34 -15.95
C THR A 193 3.86 -18.84 -15.48
N SER A 194 3.73 -17.54 -15.16
CA SER A 194 2.45 -16.89 -14.83
C SER A 194 1.43 -17.09 -15.97
N ILE A 195 1.79 -16.74 -17.21
CA ILE A 195 0.95 -16.93 -18.40
C ILE A 195 0.52 -18.39 -18.54
N ARG A 196 1.46 -19.33 -18.50
CA ARG A 196 1.17 -20.75 -18.64
C ARG A 196 0.20 -21.26 -17.57
N THR A 197 0.34 -20.80 -16.33
CA THR A 197 -0.56 -21.20 -15.24
C THR A 197 -1.98 -20.68 -15.44
N PHE A 198 -2.15 -19.46 -15.96
CA PHE A 198 -3.48 -18.92 -16.27
C PHE A 198 -4.16 -19.55 -17.49
N SER A 199 -3.40 -20.24 -18.35
CA SER A 199 -3.92 -20.90 -19.55
C SER A 199 -4.26 -22.39 -19.35
N LYS A 200 -4.10 -22.91 -18.13
CA LYS A 200 -4.56 -24.26 -17.76
C LYS A 200 -6.02 -24.22 -17.35
#